data_AF-A0A7C5QJ92-F1
#
_entry.id   AF-A0A7C5QJ92-F1
#
_cell.length_a   1.000
_cell.length_b   1.000
_cell.length_c   1.000
_cell.angle_alpha   90.00
_cell.angle_beta   90.00
_cell.angle_gamma   90.00
#
_symmetry.space_group_name_H-M   'P 1'
#
loop_
_entity.id
_entity.type
_entity.pdbx_description
1 polymer ?
#
loop_
_entity_poly.entity_id
_entity_poly.type
_entity_poly.pdbx_seq_one_letter_code
_entity_poly.pdbx_strand_id
1 'polypeptide(L)' 'MIITLTLNPAVDQTVWVPHLEVAAVNRARQAHLDPAGKGVNV' A
#
# COMPACT_ATOMS: atom_id res chain seq x y z
N MET A 1 20.52 -8.67 19.48
CA MET A 1 19.09 -8.56 19.11
C MET A 1 18.91 -7.23 18.39
N ILE A 2 18.26 -7.22 17.24
CA ILE A 2 17.92 -6.00 16.49
C ILE A 2 16.42 -5.78 16.64
N ILE A 3 16.00 -4.56 16.96
CA ILE A 3 14.59 -4.16 17.10
C ILE A 3 14.32 -3.02 16.14
N THR A 4 13.19 -3.09 15.44
CA THR A 4 12.69 -2.00 14.60
C THR A 4 11.43 -1.39 15.20
N LEU A 5 11.21 -0.10 14.94
CA LEU A 5 10.05 0.65 15.42
C LEU A 5 9.48 1.47 14.26
N THR A 6 8.19 1.30 13.99
CA THR A 6 7.45 2.22 13.12
C THR A 6 6.45 2.98 13.98
N LEU A 7 6.66 4.29 14.13
CA LEU A 7 5.76 5.15 14.91
C LEU A 7 4.38 5.32 14.24
N ASN A 8 4.33 5.16 12.93
CA ASN A 8 3.12 5.23 12.12
C ASN A 8 3.06 4.01 11.19
N PRO A 9 2.72 2.82 11.70
CA PRO A 9 2.53 1.64 10.85
C PRO A 9 1.31 1.85 9.95
N ALA A 10 1.30 1.18 8.81
CA ALA A 10 0.25 1.32 7.83
C ALA A 10 -0.09 -0.03 7.18
N VAL A 11 -1.13 -0.01 6.36
CA VAL A 11 -1.41 -1.05 5.38
C VAL A 11 -1.27 -0.38 4.02
N ASP A 12 -0.31 -0.83 3.22
CA ASP A 12 -0.18 -0.37 1.85
C ASP A 12 -1.21 -1.08 1.00
N GLN A 13 -2.07 -0.30 0.34
CA GLN A 13 -3.04 -0.81 -0.62
C GLN A 13 -2.56 -0.50 -2.03
N THR A 14 -2.13 -1.54 -2.74
CA THR A 14 -1.81 -1.44 -4.16
C THR A 14 -3.02 -1.89 -4.97
N VAL A 15 -3.43 -1.06 -5.94
CA VAL A 15 -4.51 -1.40 -6.88
C VAL A 15 -4.00 -1.27 -8.31
N TRP A 16 -4.42 -2.19 -9.17
CA TRP A 16 -4.13 -2.12 -10.60
C TRP A 16 -5.39 -1.78 -11.35
N VAL A 17 -5.33 -0.67 -12.09
CA VAL A 17 -6.38 -0.22 -13.00
C VAL A 17 -5.88 -0.36 -14.43
N PRO A 18 -6.76 -0.59 -15.41
CA PRO A 18 -6.34 -0.73 -16.81
C PRO A 18 -5.71 0.56 -17.35
N HIS A 19 -6.34 1.68 -16.98
CA HIS A 19 -5.88 3.04 -17.23
C HIS A 19 -6.26 3.89 -16.02
N LEU A 20 -5.42 4.88 -15.71
CA LEU A 20 -5.72 5.87 -14.67
C LEU A 20 -6.32 7.11 -15.35
N GLU A 21 -7.59 7.39 -15.07
CA GLU A 21 -8.32 8.52 -15.64
C GLU A 21 -8.72 9.49 -14.54
N VAL A 22 -8.29 10.75 -14.67
CA VAL A 22 -8.57 11.82 -13.71
C VAL A 22 -10.02 12.28 -13.86
N ALA A 23 -10.67 12.61 -12.74
CA ALA A 23 -12.07 13.03 -12.67
C ALA A 23 -13.09 11.99 -13.18
N ALA A 24 -12.68 10.73 -13.28
CA ALA A 24 -13.53 9.60 -13.64
C ALA A 24 -13.49 8.50 -12.57
N VAL A 25 -14.45 7.58 -12.65
CA VAL A 25 -14.48 6.39 -11.79
C VAL A 25 -13.53 5.33 -12.32
N ASN A 26 -12.45 5.06 -11.58
CA ASN A 26 -11.49 4.01 -11.89
C ASN A 26 -11.88 2.71 -11.17
N ARG A 27 -12.06 1.61 -11.90
CA ARG A 27 -12.36 0.28 -11.34
C ARG A 27 -11.12 -0.61 -11.34
N ALA A 28 -10.68 -1.00 -10.15
CA ALA A 28 -9.53 -1.90 -9.99
C ALA A 28 -9.85 -3.29 -10.55
N ARG A 29 -8.90 -3.89 -11.26
CA ARG A 29 -8.96 -5.30 -11.68
C ARG A 29 -8.34 -6.25 -10.67
N GLN A 30 -7.42 -5.72 -9.87
CA GLN A 30 -6.74 -6.43 -8.80
C GLN A 30 -6.44 -5.44 -7.67
N ALA A 31 -6.44 -5.94 -6.45
CA ALA A 31 -5.99 -5.23 -5.27
C ALA A 31 -5.10 -6.15 -4.44
N HIS A 32 -4.13 -5.57 -3.74
CA HIS A 32 -3.24 -6.28 -2.84
C HIS A 32 -3.00 -5.41 -1.60
N LEU A 33 -2.93 -6.06 -0.44
CA LEU A 33 -2.70 -5.40 0.85
C LEU A 33 -1.42 -5.98 1.46
N ASP A 34 -0.52 -5.08 1.84
CA ASP A 34 0.71 -5.42 2.55
C ASP A 34 0.79 -4.67 3.88
N PRO A 35 1.32 -5.30 4.94
CA PRO A 35 1.73 -4.55 6.12
C PRO A 35 2.86 -3.60 5.72
N ALA A 36 2.81 -2.36 6.22
CA ALA A 36 3.74 -1.32 5.82
C ALA A 36 4.25 -0.51 7.01
N GLY A 37 5.42 0.09 6.80
CA GLY A 37 6.09 0.89 7.81
C GLY A 37 7.59 0.76 7.67
N LYS A 38 8.32 1.87 7.87
CA LYS A 38 9.79 1.85 7.71
C LYS A 38 10.46 0.76 8.55
N GLY A 39 10.06 0.59 9.80
CA GLY A 39 10.58 -0.49 10.64
C GLY A 39 9.95 -1.86 10.36
N VAL A 40 8.73 -1.90 9.81
CA VAL A 40 8.06 -3.16 9.40
C VAL A 40 8.74 -3.78 8.18
N ASN A 41 9.25 -2.94 7.26
CA ASN A 41 9.85 -3.37 6.00
C ASN A 41 11.37 -3.67 6.10
N VAL A 42 11.96 -3.57 7.31
CA VAL A 42 13.40 -3.79 7.56
C VAL A 42 13.69 -5.23 7.91
#